data_AF-A0A3G2G660-F1
#
_entry.id   AF-A0A3G2G660-F1
#
_cell.length_a   1.000
_cell.length_b   1.000
_cell.length_c   1.000
_cell.angle_alpha   90.00
_cell.angle_beta   90.00
_cell.angle_gamma   90.00
#
_symmetry.space_group_name_H-M   'P 1'
#
loop_
_entity.id
_entity.type
_entity.pdbx_description
1 polymer ?
#
loop_
_entity_poly.entity_id
_entity_poly.type
_entity_poly.pdbx_seq_one_letter_code
_entity_poly.pdbx_strand_id
1 'polypeptide(L)'
;MINRYGDEFQVDSKLLWKARVTKVELGLTLRLPIKMRGILSCFNSFSGLSDKNIYGKDGVSFIGTNFSVSFYDKIEKMRVNDELFIKSKNKKKLVERVTKKNYFLRFELKVEKVSGFYNSIFDGKINHLFKIRDNWNYLLRSLGSLYQQVNFIDVISPEVVDLIVGEESTPMDNLLKFQAIKNITPDVFFNNLVPLMKKANNHI
;
A
#
# COMPACT_ATOMS: atom_id res chain seq x y z
N MET A 1 8.79 -9.10 24.96
CA MET A 1 9.47 -9.69 23.80
C MET A 1 10.97 -9.38 23.83
N ILE A 2 11.42 -8.11 23.84
CA ILE A 2 12.86 -7.79 23.98
C ILE A 2 13.47 -8.31 25.28
N ASN A 3 12.79 -8.15 26.42
CA ASN A 3 13.29 -8.69 27.68
C ASN A 3 13.43 -10.23 27.65
N ARG A 4 12.52 -10.91 26.96
CA ARG A 4 12.59 -12.38 26.75
C ARG A 4 13.84 -12.77 25.95
N TYR A 5 14.22 -11.99 24.94
CA TYR A 5 15.48 -12.20 24.23
C TYR A 5 16.70 -11.88 25.11
N GLY A 6 16.59 -10.90 26.02
CA GLY A 6 17.61 -10.66 27.05
C GLY A 6 17.85 -11.89 27.91
N ASP A 7 16.78 -12.51 28.38
CA ASP A 7 16.86 -13.73 29.19
C ASP A 7 17.43 -14.91 28.38
N GLU A 8 16.98 -15.08 27.13
CA GLU A 8 17.44 -16.17 26.24
C GLU A 8 18.92 -16.06 25.87
N PHE A 9 19.39 -14.84 25.59
CA PHE A 9 20.79 -14.58 25.24
C PHE A 9 21.67 -14.29 26.45
N GLN A 10 21.12 -14.31 27.67
CA GLN A 10 21.82 -13.94 28.92
C GLN A 10 22.46 -12.54 28.86
N VAL A 11 21.79 -11.60 28.19
CA VAL A 11 22.22 -10.20 28.07
C VAL A 11 21.30 -9.31 28.89
N ASP A 12 21.88 -8.35 29.63
CA ASP A 12 21.08 -7.34 30.34
C ASP A 12 20.11 -6.66 29.37
N SER A 13 18.82 -6.77 29.67
CA SER A 13 17.75 -6.14 28.91
C SER A 13 18.00 -4.64 28.70
N LYS A 14 18.62 -3.94 29.66
CA LYS A 14 18.99 -2.51 29.51
C LYS A 14 20.01 -2.28 28.40
N LEU A 15 20.95 -3.19 28.18
CA LEU A 15 21.91 -3.13 27.08
C LEU A 15 21.23 -3.41 25.74
N LEU A 16 20.31 -4.39 25.69
CA LEU A 16 19.54 -4.65 24.47
C LEU A 16 18.73 -3.44 24.04
N TRP A 17 18.08 -2.74 24.98
CA TRP A 17 17.36 -1.51 24.65
C TRP A 17 18.25 -0.41 24.07
N LYS A 18 19.56 -0.41 24.39
CA LYS A 18 20.57 0.50 23.81
C LYS A 18 21.11 0.03 22.45
N ALA A 19 20.66 -1.09 21.90
CA ALA A 19 21.15 -1.57 20.61
C ALA A 19 20.79 -0.59 19.49
N ARG A 20 21.74 -0.37 18.59
CA ARG A 20 21.59 0.46 17.40
C ARG A 20 20.72 -0.26 16.37
N VAL A 21 19.81 0.48 15.77
CA VAL A 21 18.93 0.00 14.70
C VAL A 21 19.51 0.41 13.35
N THR A 22 19.78 -0.57 12.49
CA THR A 22 20.33 -0.37 11.14
C THR A 22 19.25 -0.33 10.07
N LYS A 23 18.18 -1.11 10.27
CA LYS A 23 16.98 -1.20 9.43
C LYS A 23 15.74 -1.12 10.29
N VAL A 24 14.69 -0.49 9.78
CA VAL A 24 13.39 -0.48 10.46
C VAL A 24 12.26 -0.57 9.45
N GLU A 25 11.24 -1.34 9.80
CA GLU A 25 9.97 -1.39 9.08
C GLU A 25 8.87 -0.90 9.99
N LEU A 26 8.10 0.05 9.49
CA LEU A 26 6.98 0.66 10.18
C LEU A 26 5.77 0.56 9.26
N GLY A 27 4.63 0.10 9.77
CA GLY A 27 3.45 0.06 8.91
C GLY A 27 2.13 0.10 9.64
N LEU A 28 1.16 0.69 8.96
CA LEU A 28 -0.22 0.89 9.36
C LEU A 28 -1.11 0.05 8.45
N THR A 29 -2.09 -0.66 9.03
CA THR A 29 -3.05 -1.45 8.26
C THR A 29 -4.44 -0.89 8.48
N LEU A 30 -5.09 -0.48 7.39
CA LEU A 30 -6.47 -0.01 7.36
C LEU A 30 -7.38 -1.14 6.91
N ARG A 31 -8.43 -1.39 7.68
CA ARG A 31 -9.50 -2.32 7.31
C ARG A 31 -10.62 -1.53 6.65
N LEU A 32 -10.81 -1.75 5.35
CA LEU A 32 -11.93 -1.21 4.59
C LEU A 32 -13.05 -2.27 4.50
N PRO A 33 -14.31 -1.94 4.81
CA PRO A 33 -15.42 -2.89 4.80
C PRO A 33 -15.95 -3.21 3.39
N ILE A 34 -15.15 -2.96 2.35
CA ILE A 34 -15.47 -3.16 0.94
C ILE A 34 -14.20 -3.67 0.26
N LYS A 35 -14.34 -4.59 -0.71
CA LYS A 35 -13.21 -4.99 -1.57
C LYS A 35 -12.87 -3.85 -2.52
N MET A 36 -11.74 -3.19 -2.29
CA MET A 36 -11.29 -2.06 -3.10
C MET A 36 -9.91 -2.33 -3.70
N ARG A 37 -9.74 -3.46 -4.41
CA ARG A 37 -8.42 -3.81 -5.01
C ARG A 37 -7.91 -2.73 -5.99
N GLY A 38 -8.83 -2.12 -6.74
CA GLY A 38 -8.50 -1.05 -7.69
C GLY A 38 -7.98 0.24 -7.05
N ILE A 39 -8.08 0.40 -5.72
CA ILE A 39 -7.55 1.59 -5.03
C ILE A 39 -6.04 1.76 -5.25
N LEU A 40 -5.32 0.64 -5.38
CA LEU A 40 -3.87 0.63 -5.62
C LEU A 40 -3.49 1.31 -6.94
N SER A 41 -4.35 1.23 -7.97
CA SER A 41 -4.14 1.88 -9.26
C SER A 41 -4.18 3.41 -9.17
N CYS A 42 -4.85 3.96 -8.14
CA CYS A 42 -4.94 5.40 -7.92
C CYS A 42 -3.65 5.99 -7.33
N PHE A 43 -2.78 5.18 -6.70
CA PHE A 43 -1.51 5.66 -6.13
C PHE A 43 -0.52 5.95 -7.25
N ASN A 44 -0.26 7.22 -7.53
CA ASN A 44 0.53 7.61 -8.69
C ASN A 44 1.99 7.84 -8.36
N SER A 45 2.25 8.76 -7.45
CA SER A 45 3.60 9.16 -7.05
C SER A 45 3.64 9.41 -5.55
N PHE A 46 4.85 9.40 -5.02
CA PHE A 46 5.11 9.72 -3.63
C PHE A 46 6.13 10.86 -3.60
N SER A 47 5.81 11.95 -2.90
CA SER A 47 6.68 13.14 -2.89
C SER A 47 8.10 12.77 -2.42
N GLY A 48 9.10 13.16 -3.21
CA GLY A 48 10.51 12.89 -2.91
C GLY A 48 11.03 11.49 -3.27
N LEU A 49 10.23 10.66 -3.96
CA LEU A 49 10.68 9.36 -4.50
C LEU A 49 10.46 9.32 -6.02
N SER A 50 11.51 8.97 -6.77
CA SER A 50 11.50 8.96 -8.23
C SER A 50 10.92 7.68 -8.83
N ASP A 51 11.11 6.54 -8.14
CA ASP A 51 10.88 5.23 -8.75
C ASP A 51 9.61 4.60 -8.21
N LYS A 52 8.67 4.28 -9.11
CA LYS A 52 7.45 3.53 -8.80
C LYS A 52 7.58 2.12 -9.34
N ASN A 53 7.51 1.14 -8.46
CA ASN A 53 7.41 -0.27 -8.79
C ASN A 53 6.01 -0.79 -8.47
N ILE A 54 5.35 -1.34 -9.48
CA ILE A 54 4.07 -2.01 -9.32
C ILE A 54 4.35 -3.51 -9.19
N TYR A 55 4.00 -4.09 -8.03
CA TYR A 55 4.13 -5.52 -7.79
C TYR A 55 2.83 -6.23 -8.21
N GLY A 56 2.71 -6.50 -9.51
CA GLY A 56 1.55 -7.21 -10.08
C GLY A 56 0.23 -6.48 -9.78
N LYS A 57 -0.78 -7.23 -9.30
CA LYS A 57 -2.12 -6.70 -8.98
C LYS A 57 -2.29 -6.29 -7.51
N ASP A 58 -1.27 -6.53 -6.67
CA ASP A 58 -1.44 -6.63 -5.22
C ASP A 58 -0.69 -5.57 -4.41
N GLY A 59 0.15 -4.74 -5.06
CA GLY A 59 0.82 -3.64 -4.38
C GLY A 59 1.53 -2.63 -5.28
N VAL A 60 1.74 -1.44 -4.73
CA VAL A 60 2.54 -0.36 -5.31
C VAL A 60 3.64 -0.01 -4.32
N SER A 61 4.86 0.16 -4.79
CA SER A 61 5.99 0.60 -3.98
C SER A 61 6.70 1.76 -4.63
N PHE A 62 7.10 2.72 -3.81
CA PHE A 62 7.93 3.84 -4.18
C PHE A 62 9.29 3.62 -3.55
N ILE A 63 10.34 3.58 -4.37
CA ILE A 63 11.69 3.21 -3.93
C ILE A 63 12.59 4.44 -3.98
N GLY A 64 13.29 4.68 -2.88
CA GLY A 64 14.43 5.60 -2.81
C GLY A 64 15.69 4.85 -2.38
N THR A 65 16.79 5.58 -2.29
CA THR A 65 18.11 4.99 -2.02
C THR A 65 18.22 4.30 -0.66
N ASN A 66 17.65 4.91 0.40
CA ASN A 66 17.79 4.42 1.78
C ASN A 66 16.46 3.99 2.41
N PHE A 67 15.35 4.19 1.72
CA PHE A 67 14.03 3.83 2.18
C PHE A 67 13.08 3.56 1.01
N SER A 68 12.03 2.80 1.28
CA SER A 68 10.91 2.58 0.37
C SER A 68 9.60 2.70 1.12
N VAL A 69 8.55 3.00 0.36
CA VAL A 69 7.19 3.12 0.85
C VAL A 69 6.31 2.20 0.03
N SER A 70 5.53 1.33 0.67
CA SER A 70 4.72 0.32 -0.03
C SER A 70 3.27 0.33 0.41
N PHE A 71 2.38 0.10 -0.56
CA PHE A 71 0.93 -0.05 -0.42
C PHE A 71 0.55 -1.43 -0.94
N TYR A 72 -0.14 -2.24 -0.14
CA TYR A 72 -0.56 -3.58 -0.59
C TYR A 72 -1.71 -4.15 0.24
N ASP A 73 -2.36 -5.20 -0.26
CA ASP A 73 -3.31 -5.98 0.55
C ASP A 73 -2.53 -6.89 1.51
N LYS A 74 -2.57 -6.60 2.82
CA LYS A 74 -1.80 -7.34 3.82
C LYS A 74 -2.20 -8.81 3.88
N ILE A 75 -3.49 -9.10 3.77
CA ILE A 75 -3.99 -10.47 3.88
C ILE A 75 -3.60 -11.26 2.63
N GLU A 76 -3.67 -10.65 1.45
CA GLU A 76 -3.20 -11.29 0.22
C GLU A 76 -1.70 -11.56 0.26
N LYS A 77 -0.90 -10.60 0.73
CA LYS A 77 0.55 -10.79 0.88
C LYS A 77 0.89 -11.95 1.83
N MET A 78 0.25 -12.00 2.99
CA MET A 78 0.44 -13.10 3.95
C MET A 78 -0.11 -14.43 3.42
N ARG A 79 -1.11 -14.41 2.54
CA ARG A 79 -1.63 -15.61 1.86
C ARG A 79 -0.59 -16.17 0.90
N VAL A 80 0.00 -15.32 0.07
CA VAL A 80 1.03 -15.69 -0.92
C VAL A 80 2.30 -16.19 -0.24
N ASN A 81 2.70 -15.58 0.88
CA ASN A 81 3.85 -16.00 1.67
C ASN A 81 3.60 -17.24 2.57
N ASP A 82 2.42 -17.85 2.49
CA ASP A 82 1.99 -18.97 3.33
C ASP A 82 1.90 -18.67 4.85
N GLU A 83 1.93 -17.41 5.27
CA GLU A 83 1.94 -16.97 6.68
C GLU A 83 0.58 -17.06 7.40
N LEU A 84 -0.53 -17.11 6.65
CA LEU A 84 -1.89 -17.17 7.23
C LEU A 84 -2.30 -18.58 7.62
N PHE A 85 -2.88 -18.74 8.82
CA PHE A 85 -3.53 -19.97 9.26
C PHE A 85 -2.67 -21.24 9.05
N ILE A 86 -1.36 -21.16 9.28
CA ILE A 86 -0.35 -22.20 8.99
C ILE A 86 -0.77 -23.60 9.46
N LYS A 87 -1.42 -23.68 10.63
CA LYS A 87 -1.85 -24.96 11.23
C LYS A 87 -3.27 -25.40 10.86
N SER A 88 -3.96 -24.70 9.95
CA SER A 88 -5.38 -24.95 9.63
C SER A 88 -5.56 -25.72 8.33
N LYS A 89 -6.25 -26.87 8.41
CA LYS A 89 -6.67 -27.65 7.23
C LYS A 89 -7.67 -26.91 6.33
N ASN A 90 -8.34 -25.86 6.85
CA ASN A 90 -9.37 -25.09 6.15
C ASN A 90 -8.92 -23.66 5.79
N LYS A 91 -7.61 -23.44 5.62
CA LYS A 91 -6.99 -22.12 5.34
C LYS A 91 -7.72 -21.31 4.27
N LYS A 92 -8.06 -21.93 3.12
CA LYS A 92 -8.74 -21.24 2.00
C LYS A 92 -10.09 -20.64 2.41
N LYS A 93 -10.95 -21.41 3.08
CA LYS A 93 -12.27 -20.94 3.55
C LYS A 93 -12.16 -19.82 4.59
N LEU A 94 -11.16 -19.88 5.46
CA LEU A 94 -10.91 -18.85 6.46
C LEU A 94 -10.46 -17.54 5.82
N VAL A 95 -9.54 -17.59 4.86
CA VAL A 95 -9.11 -16.43 4.09
C VAL A 95 -10.27 -15.81 3.33
N GLU A 96 -11.09 -16.62 2.65
CA GLU A 96 -12.29 -16.16 1.96
C GLU A 96 -13.26 -15.47 2.92
N ARG A 97 -13.51 -16.04 4.10
CA ARG A 97 -14.40 -15.43 5.11
C ARG A 97 -13.90 -14.06 5.57
N VAL A 98 -12.60 -13.91 5.79
CA VAL A 98 -11.98 -12.66 6.22
C VAL A 98 -11.99 -11.62 5.09
N THR A 99 -11.69 -12.02 3.86
CA THR A 99 -11.54 -11.11 2.72
C THR A 99 -12.84 -10.83 1.95
N LYS A 100 -13.91 -11.63 2.11
CA LYS A 100 -15.15 -11.51 1.32
C LYS A 100 -15.73 -10.10 1.33
N LYS A 101 -15.70 -9.43 2.48
CA LYS A 101 -16.22 -8.07 2.69
C LYS A 101 -15.18 -7.14 3.32
N ASN A 102 -13.90 -7.49 3.25
CA ASN A 102 -12.87 -6.65 3.83
C ASN A 102 -11.67 -6.57 2.90
N TYR A 103 -11.11 -5.38 2.79
CA TYR A 103 -9.82 -5.13 2.19
C TYR A 103 -8.88 -4.57 3.26
N PHE A 104 -7.67 -5.10 3.34
CA PHE A 104 -6.70 -4.74 4.37
C PHE A 104 -5.54 -3.99 3.74
N LEU A 105 -5.73 -2.70 3.50
CA LEU A 105 -4.70 -1.84 2.92
C LEU A 105 -3.57 -1.62 3.93
N ARG A 106 -2.38 -2.13 3.63
CA ARG A 106 -1.15 -1.82 4.36
C ARG A 106 -0.48 -0.62 3.73
N PHE A 107 -0.09 0.34 4.55
CA PHE A 107 0.94 1.32 4.26
C PHE A 107 2.19 0.97 5.06
N GLU A 108 3.33 0.86 4.40
CA GLU A 108 4.58 0.42 5.02
C GLU A 108 5.75 1.28 4.59
N LEU A 109 6.42 1.90 5.56
CA LEU A 109 7.73 2.52 5.41
C LEU A 109 8.79 1.49 5.78
N LYS A 110 9.68 1.20 4.83
CA LYS A 110 10.87 0.38 5.04
C LYS A 110 12.11 1.24 4.91
N VAL A 111 12.88 1.35 5.98
CA VAL A 111 14.17 2.05 5.99
C VAL A 111 15.28 1.00 5.91
N GLU A 112 15.93 0.91 4.76
CA GLU A 112 17.01 -0.04 4.47
C GLU A 112 18.34 0.37 5.10
N LYS A 113 18.53 1.68 5.36
CA LYS A 113 19.72 2.21 6.03
C LYS A 113 19.36 3.43 6.87
N VAL A 114 19.17 3.22 8.18
CA VAL A 114 18.79 4.29 9.14
C VAL A 114 19.78 5.45 9.14
N SER A 115 21.09 5.19 9.00
CA SER A 115 22.10 6.25 8.99
C SER A 115 22.07 7.13 7.72
N GLY A 116 21.41 6.68 6.65
CA GLY A 116 21.23 7.44 5.41
C GLY A 116 19.81 7.96 5.23
N PHE A 117 18.94 7.75 6.23
CA PHE A 117 17.55 8.18 6.18
C PHE A 117 17.39 9.57 6.81
N TYR A 118 17.63 10.59 5.99
CA TYR A 118 17.50 11.99 6.39
C TYR A 118 16.06 12.47 6.20
N ASN A 119 15.18 12.08 7.13
CA ASN A 119 13.83 12.60 7.20
C ASN A 119 13.62 13.28 8.56
N SER A 120 13.38 14.59 8.55
CA SER A 120 13.27 15.42 9.76
C SER A 120 12.22 14.92 10.74
N ILE A 121 11.17 14.26 10.24
CA ILE A 121 10.11 13.69 11.06
C ILE A 121 10.68 12.55 11.93
N PHE A 122 11.50 11.68 11.36
CA PHE A 122 12.02 10.46 12.02
C PHE A 122 13.42 10.61 12.62
N ASP A 123 14.10 11.72 12.35
CA ASP A 123 15.48 11.92 12.75
C ASP A 123 15.67 11.79 14.28
N GLY A 124 16.74 11.09 14.64
CA GLY A 124 17.11 10.79 16.01
C GLY A 124 16.14 9.91 16.79
N LYS A 125 15.04 9.39 16.20
CA LYS A 125 13.98 8.64 16.91
C LYS A 125 13.97 7.14 16.62
N ILE A 126 14.52 6.73 15.48
CA ILE A 126 14.52 5.32 15.05
C ILE A 126 15.89 4.63 15.17
N ASN A 127 16.93 5.34 15.61
CA ASN A 127 18.30 4.83 15.56
C ASN A 127 18.69 3.87 16.70
N HIS A 128 17.86 3.76 17.75
CA HIS A 128 18.04 2.80 18.84
C HIS A 128 16.68 2.24 19.28
N LEU A 129 16.68 1.03 19.84
CA LEU A 129 15.44 0.36 20.25
C LEU A 129 14.68 1.14 21.33
N PHE A 130 15.37 1.69 22.34
CA PHE A 130 14.72 2.50 23.37
C PHE A 130 14.04 3.73 22.79
N LYS A 131 14.63 4.37 21.77
CA LYS A 131 14.06 5.55 21.14
C LYS A 131 12.79 5.23 20.37
N ILE A 132 12.74 4.08 19.69
CA ILE A 132 11.52 3.61 19.02
C ILE A 132 10.41 3.39 20.04
N ARG A 133 10.71 2.73 21.16
CA ARG A 133 9.76 2.50 22.25
C ARG A 133 9.25 3.81 22.83
N ASP A 134 10.16 4.71 23.20
CA ASP A 134 9.84 5.95 23.90
C ASP A 134 9.11 6.96 22.99
N ASN A 135 9.30 6.85 21.67
CA ASN A 135 8.65 7.70 20.67
C ASN A 135 7.53 6.98 19.90
N TRP A 136 7.02 5.84 20.37
CA TRP A 136 6.11 4.98 19.58
C TRP A 136 4.88 5.73 19.05
N ASN A 137 4.21 6.49 19.92
CA ASN A 137 3.03 7.28 19.54
C ASN A 137 3.36 8.37 18.52
N TYR A 138 4.53 8.99 18.64
CA TYR A 138 5.00 9.97 17.68
C TYR A 138 5.28 9.32 16.32
N LEU A 139 5.98 8.17 16.30
CA LEU A 139 6.25 7.43 15.06
C LEU A 139 4.96 7.01 14.34
N LEU A 140 3.92 6.64 15.09
CA LEU A 140 2.61 6.32 14.53
C LEU A 140 1.97 7.53 13.82
N ARG A 141 2.00 8.72 14.44
CA ARG A 141 1.49 9.96 13.84
C ARG A 141 2.31 10.36 12.62
N SER A 142 3.62 10.22 12.71
CA SER A 142 4.57 10.48 11.62
C SER A 142 4.32 9.63 10.39
N LEU A 143 3.96 8.35 10.56
CA LEU A 143 3.51 7.50 9.45
C LEU A 143 2.23 8.04 8.81
N GLY A 144 1.29 8.55 9.60
CA GLY A 144 0.08 9.21 9.10
C GLY A 144 0.41 10.44 8.25
N SER A 145 1.32 11.29 8.72
CA SER A 145 1.79 12.45 7.93
C SER A 145 2.53 12.02 6.66
N LEU A 146 3.29 10.92 6.71
CA LEU A 146 3.98 10.38 5.55
C LEU A 146 2.99 9.84 4.51
N TYR A 147 1.90 9.22 4.94
CA TYR A 147 0.81 8.76 4.06
C TYR A 147 0.18 9.92 3.26
N GLN A 148 0.13 11.13 3.83
CA GLN A 148 -0.40 12.32 3.13
C GLN A 148 0.48 12.81 1.97
N GLN A 149 1.71 12.31 1.83
CA GLN A 149 2.62 12.67 0.73
C GLN A 149 2.38 11.85 -0.55
N VAL A 150 1.41 10.95 -0.51
CA VAL A 150 0.94 10.23 -1.69
C VAL A 150 0.15 11.17 -2.59
N ASN A 151 0.56 11.24 -3.85
CA ASN A 151 -0.26 11.83 -4.90
C ASN A 151 -1.13 10.75 -5.53
N PHE A 152 -2.43 10.97 -5.47
CA PHE A 152 -3.42 10.15 -6.14
C PHE A 152 -3.67 10.74 -7.53
N ILE A 153 -3.75 9.93 -8.59
CA ILE A 153 -4.41 10.41 -9.81
C ILE A 153 -5.89 10.09 -9.68
N ASP A 154 -6.70 11.08 -10.01
CA ASP A 154 -8.13 10.95 -10.25
C ASP A 154 -8.38 10.22 -11.59
N VAL A 155 -7.90 8.98 -11.72
CA VAL A 155 -8.21 8.14 -12.90
C VAL A 155 -9.43 7.29 -12.58
N ILE A 156 -10.48 7.57 -13.33
CA ILE A 156 -11.64 6.78 -13.74
C ILE A 156 -11.73 5.37 -13.14
N SER A 157 -12.92 5.10 -12.57
CA SER A 157 -13.34 3.93 -11.82
C SER A 157 -12.72 2.60 -12.30
N PRO A 158 -12.32 1.70 -11.38
CA PRO A 158 -11.82 0.35 -11.65
C PRO A 158 -12.61 -0.45 -12.70
N GLU A 159 -13.91 -0.16 -12.82
CA GLU A 159 -14.81 -0.70 -13.85
C GLU A 159 -14.28 -0.51 -15.29
N VAL A 160 -13.58 0.58 -15.58
CA VAL A 160 -13.01 0.85 -16.92
C VAL A 160 -11.75 0.04 -17.17
N VAL A 161 -10.95 -0.23 -16.13
CA VAL A 161 -9.75 -1.07 -16.26
C VAL A 161 -10.13 -2.52 -16.47
N ASP A 162 -11.15 -3.01 -15.78
CA ASP A 162 -11.66 -4.38 -15.94
C ASP A 162 -12.29 -4.60 -17.33
N LEU A 163 -12.91 -3.57 -17.92
CA LEU A 163 -13.39 -3.59 -19.31
C LEU A 163 -12.26 -3.65 -20.35
N ILE A 164 -11.07 -3.12 -20.05
CA ILE A 164 -9.94 -3.07 -20.99
C ILE A 164 -9.14 -4.39 -21.00
N VAL A 165 -9.19 -5.18 -19.92
CA VAL A 165 -8.32 -6.36 -19.73
C VAL A 165 -8.88 -7.65 -20.37
N GLY A 166 -10.01 -7.60 -21.09
CA GLY A 166 -10.71 -8.81 -21.54
C GLY A 166 -11.07 -8.93 -23.02
N GLU A 167 -10.88 -7.92 -23.85
CA GLU A 167 -11.41 -7.97 -25.23
C GLU A 167 -10.31 -8.09 -26.29
N GLU A 168 -10.31 -9.23 -26.98
CA GLU A 168 -9.69 -9.38 -28.31
C GLU A 168 -10.49 -8.53 -29.32
N SER A 169 -10.28 -7.21 -29.33
CA SER A 169 -10.60 -6.38 -30.48
C SER A 169 -9.65 -5.17 -30.58
N THR A 170 -9.07 -5.05 -31.78
CA THR A 170 -8.09 -4.11 -32.33
C THR A 170 -7.44 -3.03 -31.42
N PRO A 171 -6.09 -3.03 -31.27
CA PRO A 171 -5.31 -2.09 -30.43
C PRO A 171 -5.52 -0.59 -30.69
N MET A 172 -6.03 -0.19 -31.86
CA MET A 172 -6.17 1.21 -32.26
C MET A 172 -7.40 1.88 -31.64
N ASP A 173 -8.54 1.20 -31.58
CA ASP A 173 -9.78 1.80 -31.08
C ASP A 173 -9.70 2.07 -29.58
N ASN A 174 -9.02 1.20 -28.83
CA ASN A 174 -8.79 1.39 -27.40
C ASN A 174 -7.78 2.50 -27.12
N LEU A 175 -6.75 2.64 -27.97
CA LEU A 175 -5.83 3.77 -27.92
C LEU A 175 -6.54 5.10 -28.22
N LEU A 176 -7.42 5.11 -29.22
CA LEU A 176 -8.21 6.29 -29.59
C LEU A 176 -9.24 6.65 -28.53
N LYS A 177 -9.91 5.67 -27.91
CA LYS A 177 -10.80 5.89 -26.75
C LYS A 177 -10.01 6.44 -25.56
N PHE A 178 -8.83 5.90 -25.27
CA PHE A 178 -7.95 6.38 -24.21
C PHE A 178 -7.46 7.82 -24.46
N GLN A 179 -7.04 8.14 -25.68
CA GLN A 179 -6.65 9.51 -26.06
C GLN A 179 -7.83 10.48 -26.01
N ALA A 180 -9.03 10.06 -26.41
CA ALA A 180 -10.24 10.87 -26.30
C ALA A 180 -10.55 11.19 -24.84
N ILE A 181 -10.60 10.18 -23.97
CA ILE A 181 -10.88 10.33 -22.54
C ILE A 181 -9.85 11.23 -21.84
N LYS A 182 -8.57 11.10 -22.20
CA LYS A 182 -7.49 11.94 -21.64
C LYS A 182 -7.62 13.43 -21.99
N ASN A 183 -8.27 13.76 -23.11
CA ASN A 183 -8.46 15.13 -23.58
C ASN A 183 -9.79 15.76 -23.14
N ILE A 184 -10.63 15.02 -22.42
CA ILE A 184 -11.93 15.49 -21.95
C ILE A 184 -11.80 16.02 -20.52
N THR A 185 -12.22 17.26 -20.26
CA THR A 185 -12.25 17.82 -18.90
C THR A 185 -13.29 17.09 -18.04
N PRO A 186 -13.08 17.03 -16.70
CA PRO A 186 -13.97 16.30 -15.78
C PRO A 186 -15.46 16.65 -15.96
N ASP A 187 -15.73 17.91 -16.21
CA ASP A 187 -17.07 18.47 -16.43
C ASP A 187 -17.77 17.82 -17.63
N VAL A 188 -17.05 17.59 -18.73
CA VAL A 188 -17.60 16.95 -19.93
C VAL A 188 -17.76 15.45 -19.73
N PHE A 189 -16.86 14.81 -18.96
CA PHE A 189 -16.97 13.39 -18.63
C PHE A 189 -18.22 13.08 -17.81
N PHE A 190 -18.42 13.80 -16.69
CA PHE A 190 -19.55 13.54 -15.79
C PHE A 190 -20.90 14.02 -16.34
N ASN A 191 -20.93 15.16 -17.04
CA ASN A 191 -22.20 15.73 -17.50
C ASN A 191 -22.70 15.12 -18.82
N ASN A 192 -21.80 14.66 -19.70
CA ASN A 192 -22.18 14.22 -21.04
C ASN A 192 -21.96 12.72 -21.27
N LEU A 193 -20.86 12.14 -20.80
CA LEU A 193 -20.49 10.75 -21.12
C LEU A 193 -21.10 9.73 -20.16
N VAL A 194 -21.06 9.98 -18.85
CA VAL A 194 -21.67 9.09 -17.84
C VAL A 194 -23.17 8.85 -18.09
N PRO A 195 -24.00 9.85 -18.46
CA PRO A 195 -25.40 9.60 -18.78
C PRO A 195 -25.63 8.75 -20.03
N LEU A 196 -24.77 8.87 -21.05
CA LEU A 196 -24.86 8.08 -22.29
C LEU A 196 -24.51 6.61 -22.04
N MET A 197 -23.48 6.35 -21.23
CA MET A 197 -23.09 5.00 -20.84
C MET A 197 -24.17 4.30 -20.00
N LYS A 198 -24.88 5.05 -19.15
CA LYS A 198 -26.03 4.53 -18.39
C LYS A 198 -27.23 4.19 -19.29
N LYS A 199 -27.44 4.91 -20.39
CA LYS A 199 -28.51 4.61 -21.36
C LYS A 199 -28.23 3.34 -22.17
N ALA A 200 -26.99 3.07 -22.52
CA ALA A 200 -26.61 1.86 -23.28
C ALA A 200 -26.88 0.56 -22.50
N ASN A 201 -26.79 0.58 -21.16
CA ASN A 201 -27.03 -0.58 -20.31
C ASN A 201 -28.51 -0.87 -19.99
N ASN A 202 -29.45 -0.02 -20.44
CA ASN A 202 -30.89 -0.21 -20.20
C ASN A 202 -31.62 -0.95 -21.35
N HIS A 203 -30.88 -1.51 -22.30
CA HIS A 203 -31.44 -2.24 -23.45
C HIS A 203 -30.95 -3.69 -23.56
N ILE A 204 -30.54 -4.31 -22.45
CA ILE A 204 -30.26 -5.75 -22.34
C ILE A 204 -31.12 -6.36 -21.24
#